data_AF-A0A6V7IK11-F1
#
_entry.id   AF-A0A6V7IK11-F1
#
_cell.length_a   1.000
_cell.length_b   1.000
_cell.length_c   1.000
_cell.angle_alpha   90.00
_cell.angle_beta   90.00
_cell.angle_gamma   90.00
#
_symmetry.space_group_name_H-M   'P 1'
#
loop_
_entity.id
_entity.type
_entity.pdbx_description
1 polymer ?
#
loop_
_entity_poly.entity_id
_entity_poly.type
_entity_poly.pdbx_seq_one_letter_code
_entity_poly.pdbx_strand_id
1 'polypeptide(L)' 'SRISQVHEAVTRGSLPELQKIISDEPKKKLAIAKDAAGIPLLHKAVYHDHQDVVEWLLDNYPNTAQQRDR' A
#
# COMPACT_ATOMS: atom_id res chain seq x y z
N SER A 1 3.59 -5.59 -12.85
CA SER A 1 4.75 -4.93 -12.21
C SER A 1 4.66 -5.09 -10.70
N ARG A 2 5.74 -4.89 -9.93
CA ARG A 2 5.66 -4.91 -8.45
C ARG A 2 4.67 -3.88 -7.90
N ILE A 3 4.56 -2.72 -8.55
CA ILE A 3 3.53 -1.71 -8.24
C ILE A 3 2.13 -2.32 -8.39
N SER A 4 1.83 -2.92 -9.55
CA SER A 4 0.52 -3.57 -9.76
C SER A 4 0.22 -4.63 -8.70
N GLN A 5 1.21 -5.49 -8.38
CA GLN A 5 1.04 -6.56 -7.38
C GLN A 5 0.74 -6.00 -5.99
N VAL A 6 1.46 -4.97 -5.54
CA VAL A 6 1.23 -4.38 -4.22
C VAL A 6 -0.14 -3.70 -4.14
N HIS A 7 -0.60 -3.05 -5.21
CA HIS A 7 -1.95 -2.47 -5.25
C HIS A 7 -3.04 -3.55 -5.25
N GLU A 8 -2.82 -4.67 -5.92
CA GLU A 8 -3.76 -5.80 -5.96
C GLU A 8 -3.88 -6.47 -4.58
N ALA A 9 -2.77 -6.67 -3.88
CA ALA A 9 -2.75 -7.16 -2.50
C ALA A 9 -3.55 -6.25 -1.56
N VAL A 10 -3.38 -4.93 -1.68
CA VAL A 10 -4.17 -3.95 -0.91
C VAL A 10 -5.65 -4.01 -1.28
N THR A 11 -5.99 -4.11 -2.57
CA THR A 11 -7.39 -4.18 -3.03
C THR A 11 -8.10 -5.41 -2.46
N ARG A 12 -7.37 -6.54 -2.35
CA ARG A 12 -7.86 -7.78 -1.75
C ARG A 12 -7.86 -7.81 -0.21
N GLY A 13 -7.23 -6.83 0.46
CA GLY A 13 -7.04 -6.87 1.91
C GLY A 13 -6.05 -7.94 2.37
N SER A 14 -5.13 -8.39 1.51
CA SER A 14 -4.17 -9.43 1.87
C SER A 14 -2.92 -8.81 2.53
N LEU A 15 -3.00 -8.58 3.84
CA LEU A 15 -1.86 -8.08 4.62
C LEU A 15 -0.60 -8.95 4.51
N PRO A 16 -0.65 -10.31 4.55
CA PRO A 16 0.54 -11.14 4.41
C PRO A 16 1.22 -10.99 3.04
N GLU A 17 0.43 -10.87 1.97
CA GLU A 17 0.94 -10.67 0.62
C GLU A 17 1.58 -9.28 0.47
N LEU A 18 0.90 -8.24 0.98
CA LEU A 18 1.41 -6.87 1.03
C LEU A 18 2.77 -6.81 1.73
N GLN A 19 2.87 -7.41 2.93
CA GLN A 19 4.09 -7.47 3.73
C GLN A 19 5.24 -8.12 2.95
N LYS A 20 4.96 -9.27 2.32
CA LYS A 20 5.96 -10.01 1.53
C LYS A 20 6.46 -9.19 0.33
N ILE A 21 5.56 -8.57 -0.43
CA ILE A 21 5.93 -7.77 -1.60
C ILE A 21 6.81 -6.58 -1.20
N ILE A 22 6.48 -5.90 -0.10
CA ILE A 22 7.24 -4.76 0.39
C ILE A 22 8.59 -5.19 0.99
N SER A 23 8.66 -6.30 1.74
CA SER A 23 9.92 -6.80 2.30
C SER A 23 10.92 -7.21 1.24
N ASP A 24 10.43 -7.74 0.10
CA ASP A 24 11.26 -8.19 -1.01
C ASP A 24 11.85 -7.03 -1.84
N GLU A 25 11.53 -5.76 -1.51
CA GLU A 25 12.02 -4.57 -2.21
C GLU A 25 13.13 -3.85 -1.42
N PRO A 26 14.37 -3.75 -1.96
CA PRO A 26 15.51 -3.20 -1.22
C PRO A 26 15.34 -1.76 -0.72
N LYS A 27 14.57 -0.95 -1.44
CA LYS A 27 14.37 0.48 -1.14
C LYS A 27 13.04 0.76 -0.42
N LYS A 28 12.19 -0.26 -0.23
CA LYS A 28 10.84 -0.16 0.39
C LYS A 28 10.01 1.04 -0.12
N LYS A 29 10.18 1.41 -1.40
CA LYS A 29 9.48 2.54 -2.00
C LYS A 29 8.04 2.17 -2.40
N LEU A 30 7.72 0.89 -2.43
CA LEU A 30 6.38 0.40 -2.75
C LEU A 30 5.31 0.89 -1.78
N ALA A 31 5.64 1.14 -0.50
CA ALA A 31 4.66 1.65 0.47
C ALA A 31 4.05 3.01 0.07
N ILE A 32 4.80 3.85 -0.65
CA ILE A 32 4.35 5.15 -1.16
C ILE A 32 4.09 5.13 -2.68
N ALA A 33 4.02 3.94 -3.28
CA ALA A 33 3.73 3.82 -4.70
C ALA A 33 2.30 4.28 -5.02
N LYS A 34 2.15 4.82 -6.22
CA LYS A 34 0.87 5.21 -6.80
C LYS A 34 0.59 4.31 -7.99
N ASP A 35 -0.68 3.97 -8.18
CA ASP A 35 -1.11 3.22 -9.36
C ASP A 35 -1.16 4.13 -10.61
N ALA A 36 -1.63 3.59 -11.73
CA ALA A 36 -1.74 4.34 -12.98
C ALA A 36 -2.71 5.54 -12.88
N ALA A 37 -3.67 5.51 -11.95
CA ALA A 37 -4.59 6.61 -11.67
C ALA A 37 -4.02 7.60 -10.64
N GLY A 38 -2.82 7.36 -10.11
CA GLY A 38 -2.21 8.24 -9.11
C GLY A 38 -2.70 7.98 -7.68
N ILE A 39 -3.40 6.88 -7.43
CA ILE A 39 -3.97 6.53 -6.12
C ILE A 39 -2.92 5.79 -5.27
N PRO A 40 -2.62 6.26 -4.05
CA PRO A 40 -1.70 5.59 -3.14
C PRO A 40 -2.32 4.35 -2.48
N LEU A 41 -1.48 3.49 -1.91
CA LEU A 41 -1.93 2.28 -1.20
C LEU A 41 -2.90 2.59 -0.05
N LEU A 42 -2.58 3.62 0.76
CA LEU A 42 -3.38 3.97 1.93
C LEU A 42 -4.83 4.35 1.56
N HIS A 43 -5.03 5.10 0.47
CA HIS A 43 -6.37 5.44 -0.02
C HIS A 43 -7.18 4.18 -0.34
N LYS A 44 -6.59 3.23 -1.10
CA LYS A 44 -7.29 1.98 -1.44
C LYS A 44 -7.64 1.15 -0.22
N ALA A 45 -6.73 1.06 0.75
CA ALA A 45 -6.98 0.33 1.99
C ALA A 45 -8.18 0.90 2.74
N VAL A 46 -8.27 2.24 2.86
CA VAL A 46 -9.44 2.93 3.46
C VAL A 46 -10.70 2.72 2.64
N TYR A 47 -10.63 2.90 1.31
CA TYR A 47 -11.78 2.77 0.41
C TYR A 47 -12.41 1.37 0.45
N HIS A 48 -11.59 0.32 0.64
CA HIS A 48 -12.04 -1.06 0.70
C HIS A 48 -12.29 -1.58 2.13
N ASP A 49 -12.20 -0.73 3.16
CA ASP A 49 -12.43 -1.09 4.57
C ASP A 49 -11.46 -2.16 5.12
N HIS A 50 -10.20 -2.15 4.64
CA HIS A 50 -9.15 -3.07 5.11
C HIS A 50 -8.38 -2.44 6.26
N GLN A 51 -9.00 -2.42 7.45
CA GLN A 51 -8.45 -1.72 8.63
C GLN A 51 -7.06 -2.24 9.05
N ASP A 52 -6.82 -3.55 8.97
CA ASP A 52 -5.53 -4.16 9.29
C ASP A 52 -4.40 -3.66 8.37
N VAL A 53 -4.69 -3.49 7.09
CA VAL A 53 -3.77 -2.91 6.11
C VAL A 53 -3.53 -1.42 6.39
N VAL A 54 -4.57 -0.67 6.77
CA VAL A 54 -4.45 0.75 7.15
C VAL A 54 -3.52 0.91 8.34
N GLU A 55 -3.80 0.19 9.43
CA GLU A 55 -3.00 0.24 10.66
C GLU A 55 -1.55 -0.13 10.37
N TRP A 56 -1.33 -1.23 9.65
CA TRP A 56 0.02 -1.67 9.33
C TRP A 56 0.79 -0.65 8.46
N LEU A 57 0.15 -0.02 7.47
CA LEU A 57 0.78 1.01 6.65
C LEU A 57 1.15 2.26 7.46
N LEU A 58 0.29 2.69 8.39
CA LEU A 58 0.54 3.86 9.25
C LEU A 58 1.67 3.60 10.25
N ASP A 59 1.67 2.42 10.87
CA ASP A 59 2.67 2.05 11.88
C ASP A 59 4.07 1.85 11.28
N ASN A 60 4.16 1.25 10.09
CA ASN A 60 5.43 0.89 9.47
C ASN A 60 5.93 1.93 8.46
N TYR A 61 5.02 2.72 7.87
CA TYR A 61 5.31 3.69 6.83
C TYR A 61 4.49 4.98 7.05
N PRO A 62 4.75 5.75 8.12
CA PRO A 62 3.93 6.92 8.49
C PRO A 62 3.85 8.00 7.40
N ASN A 63 4.82 8.05 6.49
CA ASN A 63 4.81 8.96 5.32
C ASN A 63 3.69 8.66 4.32
N THR A 64 3.03 7.50 4.42
CA THR A 64 1.86 7.15 3.61
C THR A 64 0.66 8.06 3.89
N ALA A 65 0.51 8.53 5.13
CA ALA A 65 -0.55 9.47 5.53
C ALA A 65 -0.44 10.85 4.85
N GLN A 66 0.76 11.20 4.37
CA GLN A 66 1.00 12.48 3.69
C GLN A 66 0.75 12.39 2.18
N GLN A 67 0.52 11.18 1.66
CA GLN A 67 0.25 11.00 0.23
C GLN A 67 -1.15 11.51 -0.08
N ARG A 68 -1.23 12.37 -1.10
CA ARG A 68 -2.50 12.80 -1.68
C ARG A 68 -2.74 12.05 -2.97
N ASP A 69 -3.99 11.81 -3.29
CA ASP A 69 -4.41 11.43 -4.64
C ASP A 69 -3.92 12.49 -5.63
N ARG A 70 -3.70 12.08 -6.88
CA ARG A 70 -3.15 12.95 -7.91
C ARG A 70 -4.21 13.83 -8.54
#